data_AF-K0TIS1-F1
#
_entry.id   AF-K0TIS1-F1
#
_cell.length_a   1.000
_cell.length_b   1.000
_cell.length_c   1.000
_cell.angle_alpha   90.00
_cell.angle_beta   90.00
_cell.angle_gamma   90.00
#
_symmetry.space_group_name_H-M   'P 1'
#
loop_
_entity.id
_entity.type
_entity.pdbx_description
1 polymer ?
#
loop_
_entity_poly.entity_id
_entity_poly.type
_entity_poly.pdbx_seq_one_letter_code
_entity_poly.pdbx_strand_id
1 'polypeptide(L)'
;MEVQFNERLQVIGDYAFEYCTALRSVTLPSTVTELGRRAFEGCTNLTEVRFSEGLRVIGDYAFASCTALRNVFLPRTATYLGRWAFHYCTNLTEVRLNEGLQAIDERAFASCRALRSVTIPSTVTRLGQHAFVYCLNLLEVRFLNQQHFVHSLLDEEREDQRSPNHVSLNEIIHTGGNVVFCRCPSLATVKISTSWALSERIQRLPRECKLSLKERIRDLPCLELMQDGNVFACFPVVSSVSEAEDDSDSGSEYEYGIAFQDTNIETSRSLYQVLRWIAFHELKESSILIELAMWKSRIDGAMRVLREDCRAPIPDPVKLSIMEYCGFVGFLEPVIGY
;
A
#
# COMPACT_ATOMS: atom_id res chain seq x y z
N MET A 1 8.36 -2.03 -37.56
CA MET A 1 7.88 -3.36 -37.95
C MET A 1 6.90 -3.84 -36.89
N GLU A 2 5.85 -4.53 -37.30
CA GLU A 2 4.90 -5.23 -36.42
C GLU A 2 4.98 -6.72 -36.75
N VAL A 3 4.94 -7.58 -35.74
CA VAL A 3 4.94 -9.04 -35.91
C VAL A 3 3.51 -9.54 -35.83
N GLN A 4 3.14 -10.41 -36.78
CA GLN A 4 1.87 -11.11 -36.79
C GLN A 4 2.07 -12.53 -36.28
N PHE A 5 1.33 -12.90 -35.23
CA PHE A 5 1.41 -14.22 -34.61
C PHE A 5 0.27 -15.11 -35.10
N ASN A 6 0.49 -16.42 -35.02
CA ASN A 6 -0.57 -17.40 -35.23
C ASN A 6 -1.51 -17.42 -34.01
N GLU A 7 -2.83 -17.45 -34.25
CA GLU A 7 -3.88 -17.52 -33.21
C GLU A 7 -3.87 -18.81 -32.36
N ARG A 8 -3.04 -19.81 -32.70
CA ARG A 8 -2.83 -21.02 -31.90
C ARG A 8 -1.55 -20.99 -31.07
N LEU A 9 -0.77 -19.91 -31.14
CA LEU A 9 0.49 -19.78 -30.43
C LEU A 9 0.25 -19.72 -28.92
N GLN A 10 0.85 -20.63 -28.17
CA GLN A 10 0.72 -20.68 -26.71
C GLN A 10 1.90 -20.04 -25.98
N VAL A 11 3.09 -20.12 -26.58
CA VAL A 11 4.33 -19.67 -25.94
C VAL A 11 5.15 -18.89 -26.95
N ILE A 12 5.66 -17.73 -26.55
CA ILE A 12 6.78 -17.09 -27.24
C ILE A 12 8.04 -17.59 -26.57
N GLY A 13 8.80 -18.43 -27.27
CA GLY A 13 9.96 -19.11 -26.70
C GLY A 13 11.09 -18.18 -26.31
N ASP A 14 12.09 -18.75 -25.64
CA ASP A 14 13.28 -18.03 -25.23
C ASP A 14 13.97 -17.40 -26.45
N TYR A 15 14.47 -16.17 -26.27
CA TYR A 15 15.23 -15.41 -27.28
C TYR A 15 14.48 -15.12 -28.60
N ALA A 16 13.18 -15.38 -28.70
CA ALA A 16 12.44 -15.37 -29.98
C ALA A 16 12.57 -14.08 -30.81
N PHE A 17 12.64 -12.93 -30.15
CA PHE A 17 12.83 -11.61 -30.75
C PHE A 17 13.98 -10.83 -30.08
N GLU A 18 14.96 -11.53 -29.50
CA GLU A 18 16.13 -10.89 -28.90
C GLU A 18 16.81 -9.96 -29.93
N TYR A 19 17.13 -8.73 -29.51
CA TYR A 19 17.74 -7.66 -30.32
C TYR A 19 17.02 -7.35 -31.64
N CYS A 20 15.71 -7.59 -31.75
CA CYS A 20 14.90 -7.19 -32.90
C CYS A 20 14.66 -5.67 -32.91
N THR A 21 15.70 -4.88 -33.18
CA THR A 21 15.67 -3.41 -33.13
C THR A 21 14.72 -2.76 -34.14
N ALA A 22 14.24 -3.48 -35.16
CA ALA A 22 13.23 -2.96 -36.08
C ALA A 22 11.79 -3.05 -35.56
N LEU A 23 11.55 -3.86 -34.51
CA LEU A 23 10.24 -4.10 -33.91
C LEU A 23 9.76 -2.85 -33.18
N ARG A 24 8.53 -2.42 -33.48
CA ARG A 24 7.93 -1.20 -32.91
C ARG A 24 6.72 -1.48 -32.02
N SER A 25 5.94 -2.49 -32.39
CA SER A 25 4.76 -2.91 -31.64
C SER A 25 4.64 -4.43 -31.65
N VAL A 26 4.06 -4.95 -30.57
CA VAL A 26 3.76 -6.38 -30.40
C VAL A 26 2.34 -6.50 -29.87
N THR A 27 1.51 -7.29 -30.54
CA THR A 27 0.19 -7.69 -30.04
C THR A 27 0.19 -9.20 -29.84
N LEU A 28 0.11 -9.65 -28.59
CA LEU A 28 0.07 -11.08 -28.27
C LEU A 28 -1.32 -11.65 -28.58
N PRO A 29 -1.42 -12.78 -29.28
CA PRO A 29 -2.71 -13.43 -29.50
C PRO A 29 -3.24 -13.98 -28.18
N SER A 30 -4.57 -14.07 -28.08
CA SER A 30 -5.29 -14.42 -26.83
C SER A 30 -4.86 -15.75 -26.20
N THR A 31 -4.30 -16.66 -27.00
CA THR A 31 -3.83 -17.98 -26.59
C THR A 31 -2.44 -18.00 -25.94
N VAL A 32 -1.65 -16.92 -26.06
CA VAL A 32 -0.32 -16.88 -25.43
C VAL A 32 -0.47 -16.81 -23.92
N THR A 33 0.13 -17.79 -23.24
CA THR A 33 0.12 -17.90 -21.78
C THR A 33 1.48 -17.58 -21.16
N GLU A 34 2.56 -17.62 -21.95
CA GLU A 34 3.93 -17.48 -21.46
C GLU A 34 4.85 -16.77 -22.46
N LEU A 35 5.68 -15.88 -21.91
CA LEU A 35 6.85 -15.31 -22.59
C LEU A 35 8.12 -15.89 -21.98
N GLY A 36 8.94 -16.50 -22.82
CA GLY A 36 10.20 -17.11 -22.43
C GLY A 36 11.27 -16.10 -22.03
N ARG A 37 12.39 -16.63 -21.58
CA ARG A 37 13.58 -15.86 -21.20
C ARG A 37 14.03 -15.00 -22.39
N ARG A 38 14.23 -13.70 -22.16
CA ARG A 38 14.76 -12.76 -23.17
C ARG A 38 13.94 -12.67 -24.46
N ALA A 39 12.66 -13.05 -24.42
CA ALA A 39 11.80 -13.12 -25.61
C ALA A 39 11.82 -11.84 -26.46
N PHE A 40 11.94 -10.66 -25.86
CA PHE A 40 12.05 -9.35 -26.51
C PHE A 40 13.20 -8.50 -25.97
N GLU A 41 14.23 -9.11 -25.36
CA GLU A 41 15.37 -8.34 -24.83
C GLU A 41 16.02 -7.51 -25.95
N GLY A 42 16.37 -6.26 -25.67
CA GLY A 42 17.08 -5.39 -26.61
C GLY A 42 16.26 -4.93 -27.81
N CYS A 43 14.93 -5.08 -27.80
CA CYS A 43 14.04 -4.45 -28.78
C CYS A 43 13.94 -2.93 -28.56
N THR A 44 15.02 -2.20 -28.85
CA THR A 44 15.18 -0.78 -28.47
C THR A 44 14.17 0.18 -29.09
N ASN A 45 13.51 -0.18 -30.20
CA ASN A 45 12.45 0.62 -30.83
C ASN A 45 11.02 0.16 -30.46
N LEU A 46 10.87 -0.84 -29.60
CA LEU A 46 9.56 -1.34 -29.17
C LEU A 46 8.89 -0.31 -28.26
N THR A 47 7.84 0.33 -28.75
CA THR A 47 7.12 1.40 -28.04
C THR A 47 5.85 0.90 -27.36
N GLU A 48 5.23 -0.16 -27.87
CA GLU A 48 3.93 -0.67 -27.42
C GLU A 48 3.91 -2.20 -27.38
N VAL A 49 3.45 -2.75 -26.27
CA VAL A 49 3.16 -4.18 -26.11
C VAL A 49 1.73 -4.32 -25.62
N ARG A 50 0.93 -5.07 -26.36
CA ARG A 50 -0.42 -5.47 -25.98
C ARG A 50 -0.39 -6.93 -25.54
N PHE A 51 -0.51 -7.13 -24.23
CA PHE A 51 -0.55 -8.47 -23.65
C PHE A 51 -1.93 -9.12 -23.86
N SER A 52 -1.96 -10.45 -23.89
CA SER A 52 -3.18 -11.24 -23.93
C SER A 52 -3.78 -11.38 -22.53
N GLU A 53 -5.10 -11.42 -22.41
CA GLU A 53 -5.79 -11.77 -21.14
C GLU A 53 -5.62 -13.24 -20.73
N GLY A 54 -4.85 -14.03 -21.49
CA GLY A 54 -4.43 -15.39 -21.12
C GLY A 54 -3.01 -15.45 -20.55
N LEU A 55 -2.22 -14.38 -20.65
CA LEU A 55 -0.83 -14.36 -20.24
C LEU A 55 -0.70 -14.53 -18.72
N ARG A 56 0.13 -15.48 -18.30
CA ARG A 56 0.39 -15.81 -16.89
C ARG A 56 1.81 -15.47 -16.47
N VAL A 57 2.78 -15.71 -17.35
CA VAL A 57 4.21 -15.66 -17.04
C VAL A 57 4.93 -14.74 -18.01
N ILE A 58 5.67 -13.77 -17.46
CA ILE A 58 6.69 -13.00 -18.18
C ILE A 58 8.05 -13.46 -17.66
N GLY A 59 8.81 -14.15 -18.51
CA GLY A 59 10.08 -14.77 -18.14
C GLY A 59 11.21 -13.79 -17.84
N ASP A 60 12.33 -14.34 -17.39
CA ASP A 60 13.53 -13.58 -17.05
C ASP A 60 14.02 -12.75 -18.24
N TYR A 61 14.33 -11.47 -18.01
CA TYR A 61 14.79 -10.52 -19.03
C TYR A 61 13.82 -10.33 -20.23
N ALA A 62 12.56 -10.77 -20.16
CA ALA A 62 11.68 -10.84 -21.34
C ALA A 62 11.58 -9.52 -22.14
N PHE A 63 11.63 -8.36 -21.48
CA PHE A 63 11.64 -7.03 -22.10
C PHE A 63 12.85 -6.19 -21.64
N ALA A 64 13.93 -6.82 -21.19
CA ALA A 64 15.13 -6.09 -20.76
C ALA A 64 15.66 -5.20 -21.90
N SER A 65 16.13 -3.99 -21.57
CA SER A 65 16.67 -3.02 -22.52
C SER A 65 15.72 -2.58 -23.65
N CYS A 66 14.40 -2.72 -23.47
CA CYS A 66 13.39 -2.11 -24.36
C CYS A 66 13.27 -0.60 -24.07
N THR A 67 14.29 0.17 -24.47
CA THR A 67 14.44 1.58 -24.08
C THR A 67 13.37 2.52 -24.63
N ALA A 68 12.64 2.17 -25.70
CA ALA A 68 11.53 2.95 -26.21
C ALA A 68 10.16 2.62 -25.57
N LEU A 69 10.07 1.58 -24.74
CA LEU A 69 8.80 1.13 -24.15
C LEU A 69 8.36 2.15 -23.10
N ARG A 70 7.12 2.66 -23.23
CA ARG A 70 6.59 3.73 -22.38
C ARG A 70 5.61 3.26 -21.33
N ASN A 71 4.74 2.31 -21.71
CA ASN A 71 3.64 1.86 -20.88
C ASN A 71 3.61 0.34 -20.86
N VAL A 72 3.38 -0.23 -19.67
CA VAL A 72 3.17 -1.66 -19.46
C VAL A 72 1.88 -1.84 -18.67
N PHE A 73 0.93 -2.54 -19.26
CA PHE A 73 -0.36 -2.85 -18.64
C PHE A 73 -0.50 -4.36 -18.52
N LEU A 74 -0.26 -4.90 -17.33
CA LEU A 74 -0.36 -6.35 -17.14
C LEU A 74 -1.82 -6.81 -17.21
N PRO A 75 -2.09 -7.92 -17.91
CA PRO A 75 -3.42 -8.51 -17.98
C PRO A 75 -3.82 -9.08 -16.62
N ARG A 76 -5.12 -9.28 -16.40
CA ARG A 76 -5.62 -9.71 -15.08
C ARG A 76 -5.10 -11.09 -14.66
N THR A 77 -4.72 -11.91 -15.63
CA THR A 77 -4.22 -13.27 -15.43
C THR A 77 -2.72 -13.37 -15.17
N ALA A 78 -1.97 -12.28 -15.30
CA ALA A 78 -0.53 -12.32 -15.07
C ALA A 78 -0.25 -12.60 -13.59
N THR A 79 0.48 -13.68 -13.31
CA THR A 79 0.80 -14.11 -11.94
C THR A 79 2.27 -13.94 -11.61
N TYR A 80 3.14 -13.86 -12.61
CA TYR A 80 4.59 -13.89 -12.41
C TYR A 80 5.36 -12.95 -13.35
N LEU A 81 6.23 -12.13 -12.76
CA LEU A 81 7.29 -11.38 -13.45
C LEU A 81 8.66 -11.92 -13.05
N GLY A 82 9.41 -12.41 -14.03
CA GLY A 82 10.76 -12.95 -13.85
C GLY A 82 11.81 -11.89 -13.53
N ARG A 83 13.00 -12.38 -13.22
CA ARG A 83 14.14 -11.53 -12.86
C ARG A 83 14.53 -10.65 -14.04
N TRP A 84 14.82 -9.37 -13.79
CA TRP A 84 15.15 -8.38 -14.82
C TRP A 84 14.11 -8.22 -15.95
N ALA A 85 12.86 -8.66 -15.78
CA ALA A 85 11.85 -8.70 -16.85
C ALA A 85 11.73 -7.39 -17.66
N PHE A 86 11.77 -6.22 -17.00
CA PHE A 86 11.73 -4.88 -17.60
C PHE A 86 12.98 -4.05 -17.26
N HIS A 87 14.09 -4.71 -16.93
CA HIS A 87 15.36 -4.04 -16.59
C HIS A 87 15.79 -3.08 -17.70
N TYR A 88 16.23 -1.87 -17.35
CA TYR A 88 16.74 -0.87 -18.29
C TYR A 88 15.72 -0.37 -19.33
N CYS A 89 14.41 -0.48 -19.06
CA CYS A 89 13.37 0.21 -19.83
C CYS A 89 13.33 1.69 -19.43
N THR A 90 14.30 2.47 -19.92
CA THR A 90 14.57 3.84 -19.43
C THR A 90 13.45 4.85 -19.70
N ASN A 91 12.62 4.64 -20.73
CA ASN A 91 11.46 5.49 -21.03
C ASN A 91 10.13 4.96 -20.47
N LEU A 92 10.15 3.90 -19.65
CA LEU A 92 8.94 3.34 -19.04
C LEU A 92 8.38 4.33 -18.01
N THR A 93 7.29 5.00 -18.36
CA THR A 93 6.63 6.04 -17.55
C THR A 93 5.49 5.50 -16.70
N GLU A 94 4.77 4.50 -17.20
CA GLU A 94 3.58 3.95 -16.54
C GLU A 94 3.62 2.41 -16.51
N VAL A 95 3.42 1.86 -15.32
CA VAL A 95 3.25 0.42 -15.11
C VAL A 95 1.95 0.21 -14.33
N ARG A 96 1.02 -0.56 -14.91
CA ARG A 96 -0.16 -1.05 -14.20
C ARG A 96 -0.01 -2.54 -13.95
N LEU A 97 0.18 -2.87 -12.68
CA LEU A 97 0.18 -4.25 -12.19
C LEU A 97 -1.27 -4.66 -11.87
N ASN A 98 -1.58 -5.95 -11.99
CA ASN A 98 -2.92 -6.50 -11.76
C ASN A 98 -3.08 -7.11 -10.36
N GLU A 99 -4.31 -7.12 -9.83
CA GLU A 99 -4.71 -7.80 -8.57
C GLU A 99 -4.75 -9.34 -8.67
N GLY A 100 -3.86 -9.92 -9.46
CA GLY A 100 -3.59 -11.36 -9.49
C GLY A 100 -2.09 -11.68 -9.44
N LEU A 101 -1.25 -10.64 -9.53
CA LEU A 101 0.20 -10.77 -9.57
C LEU A 101 0.71 -11.28 -8.22
N GLN A 102 1.43 -12.41 -8.23
CA GLN A 102 1.93 -13.07 -7.03
C GLN A 102 3.39 -12.74 -6.75
N ALA A 103 4.19 -12.62 -7.81
CA ALA A 103 5.64 -12.40 -7.69
C ALA A 103 6.16 -11.35 -8.68
N ILE A 104 6.99 -10.46 -8.14
CA ILE A 104 7.85 -9.53 -8.88
C ILE A 104 9.27 -9.88 -8.47
N ASP A 105 10.02 -10.58 -9.30
CA ASP A 105 11.34 -11.09 -8.93
C ASP A 105 12.45 -10.03 -8.98
N GLU A 106 13.67 -10.46 -8.64
CA GLU A 106 14.86 -9.62 -8.51
C GLU A 106 15.03 -8.67 -9.69
N ARG A 107 15.24 -7.37 -9.40
CA ARG A 107 15.56 -6.33 -10.39
C ARG A 107 14.57 -6.22 -11.57
N ALA A 108 13.32 -6.70 -11.42
CA ALA A 108 12.33 -6.74 -12.49
C ALA A 108 12.11 -5.37 -13.19
N PHE A 109 12.11 -4.27 -12.45
CA PHE A 109 11.98 -2.89 -12.96
C PHE A 109 13.22 -2.04 -12.68
N ALA A 110 14.38 -2.68 -12.50
CA ALA A 110 15.61 -1.97 -12.21
C ALA A 110 16.01 -1.04 -13.37
N SER A 111 16.49 0.17 -13.04
CA SER A 111 16.87 1.22 -13.99
C SER A 111 15.73 1.74 -14.90
N CYS A 112 14.47 1.61 -14.50
CA CYS A 112 13.33 2.28 -15.14
C CYS A 112 13.32 3.78 -14.79
N ARG A 113 14.23 4.54 -15.39
CA ARG A 113 14.52 5.94 -15.01
C ARG A 113 13.36 6.91 -15.20
N ALA A 114 12.41 6.65 -16.09
CA ALA A 114 11.25 7.52 -16.33
C ALA A 114 10.03 7.18 -15.46
N LEU A 115 10.07 6.09 -14.69
CA LEU A 115 8.93 5.63 -13.89
C LEU A 115 8.73 6.60 -12.72
N ARG A 116 7.53 7.18 -12.63
CA ARG A 116 7.21 8.21 -11.61
C ARG A 116 6.46 7.68 -10.42
N SER A 117 5.58 6.72 -10.64
CA SER A 117 4.87 6.04 -9.56
C SER A 117 4.62 4.59 -9.88
N VAL A 118 4.51 3.76 -8.85
CA VAL A 118 4.14 2.35 -8.98
C VAL A 118 3.15 1.97 -7.89
N THR A 119 2.14 1.19 -8.25
CA THR A 119 1.19 0.60 -7.30
C THR A 119 1.44 -0.89 -7.22
N ILE A 120 1.87 -1.38 -6.06
CA ILE A 120 2.09 -2.79 -5.75
C ILE A 120 0.75 -3.41 -5.31
N PRO A 121 0.19 -4.38 -6.08
CA PRO A 121 -1.08 -5.02 -5.78
C PRO A 121 -1.10 -5.75 -4.45
N SER A 122 -2.31 -5.98 -3.92
CA SER A 122 -2.49 -6.65 -2.63
C SER A 122 -2.03 -8.13 -2.67
N THR A 123 -2.08 -8.73 -3.86
CA THR A 123 -1.76 -10.14 -4.11
C THR A 123 -0.26 -10.45 -4.20
N VAL A 124 0.61 -9.44 -4.25
CA VAL A 124 2.05 -9.67 -4.35
C VAL A 124 2.59 -10.21 -3.02
N THR A 125 2.98 -11.48 -3.02
CA THR A 125 3.55 -12.16 -1.84
C THR A 125 5.07 -12.19 -1.90
N ARG A 126 5.65 -12.09 -3.10
CA ARG A 126 7.09 -12.08 -3.33
C ARG A 126 7.50 -10.82 -4.08
N LEU A 127 8.29 -9.98 -3.41
CA LEU A 127 8.91 -8.80 -3.98
C LEU A 127 10.43 -8.98 -3.88
N GLY A 128 11.08 -9.18 -5.03
CA GLY A 128 12.48 -9.55 -5.13
C GLY A 128 13.42 -8.39 -4.79
N GLN A 129 14.66 -8.75 -4.43
CA GLN A 129 15.70 -7.79 -4.14
C GLN A 129 15.90 -6.80 -5.30
N HIS A 130 16.03 -5.52 -4.95
CA HIS A 130 16.30 -4.46 -5.91
C HIS A 130 15.27 -4.35 -7.06
N ALA A 131 14.03 -4.81 -6.88
CA ALA A 131 13.02 -4.82 -7.94
C ALA A 131 12.86 -3.44 -8.63
N PHE A 132 13.05 -2.35 -7.90
CA PHE A 132 12.96 -0.97 -8.42
C PHE A 132 14.26 -0.16 -8.24
N VAL A 133 15.42 -0.81 -8.14
CA VAL A 133 16.70 -0.09 -7.97
C VAL A 133 16.99 0.87 -9.13
N TYR A 134 17.60 2.03 -8.87
CA TYR A 134 17.91 3.06 -9.87
C TYR A 134 16.69 3.64 -10.63
N CYS A 135 15.50 3.57 -10.07
CA CYS A 135 14.35 4.32 -10.59
C CYS A 135 14.47 5.79 -10.17
N LEU A 136 15.28 6.55 -10.91
CA LEU A 136 15.72 7.88 -10.48
C LEU A 136 14.58 8.90 -10.33
N ASN A 137 13.52 8.79 -11.14
CA ASN A 137 12.37 9.71 -11.09
C ASN A 137 11.17 9.14 -10.32
N LEU A 138 11.34 8.03 -9.60
CA LEU A 138 10.25 7.44 -8.83
C LEU A 138 9.95 8.35 -7.65
N LEU A 139 8.79 9.02 -7.68
CA LEU A 139 8.34 9.98 -6.67
C LEU A 139 7.49 9.32 -5.60
N GLU A 140 6.71 8.32 -5.99
CA GLU A 140 5.65 7.74 -5.17
C GLU A 140 5.53 6.23 -5.37
N VAL A 141 5.46 5.49 -4.26
CA VAL A 141 5.17 4.05 -4.26
C VAL A 141 3.89 3.82 -3.46
N ARG A 142 2.92 3.11 -4.03
CA ARG A 142 1.69 2.72 -3.34
C ARG A 142 1.68 1.23 -3.07
N PHE A 143 1.38 0.83 -1.85
CA PHE A 143 1.15 -0.56 -1.47
C PHE A 143 -0.33 -0.77 -1.18
N LEU A 144 -0.95 -1.75 -1.85
CA LEU A 144 -2.34 -2.15 -1.60
C LEU A 144 -2.44 -3.27 -0.54
N ASN A 145 -1.32 -3.87 -0.13
CA ASN A 145 -1.26 -4.86 0.94
C ASN A 145 -0.72 -4.26 2.25
N GLN A 146 -1.40 -4.55 3.36
CA GLN A 146 -0.86 -5.25 4.53
C GLN A 146 -2.04 -5.39 5.53
N GLN A 147 -2.73 -6.53 5.56
CA GLN A 147 -3.81 -6.77 6.55
C GLN A 147 -3.33 -6.56 8.01
N HIS A 148 -2.03 -6.72 8.24
CA HIS A 148 -1.38 -6.58 9.55
C HIS A 148 -0.80 -5.19 9.84
N PHE A 149 -0.75 -4.27 8.85
CA PHE A 149 -0.07 -2.98 9.04
C PHE A 149 -0.83 -2.03 9.97
N VAL A 150 -2.16 -1.94 9.81
CA VAL A 150 -2.97 -1.08 10.69
C VAL A 150 -2.94 -1.58 12.12
N HIS A 151 -2.93 -2.90 12.36
CA HIS A 151 -2.80 -3.45 13.70
C HIS A 151 -1.46 -3.03 14.33
N SER A 152 -0.37 -3.20 13.57
CA SER A 152 0.96 -2.84 14.03
C SER A 152 1.14 -1.36 14.32
N LEU A 153 0.47 -0.46 13.59
CA LEU A 153 0.49 0.99 13.86
C LEU A 153 -0.29 1.38 15.12
N LEU A 154 -1.28 0.57 15.54
CA LEU A 154 -2.17 0.88 16.66
C LEU A 154 -1.70 0.31 18.00
N ASP A 155 -0.68 -0.57 18.00
CA ASP A 155 -0.13 -1.19 19.22
C ASP A 155 0.74 -0.22 20.07
N GLU A 156 0.66 1.10 19.85
CA GLU A 156 1.50 2.16 20.45
C GLU A 156 1.34 2.35 21.99
N GLU A 157 0.52 1.56 22.70
CA GLU A 157 0.36 1.68 24.17
C GLU A 157 1.41 0.93 25.03
N ARG A 158 2.56 0.53 24.48
CA ARG A 158 3.68 0.00 25.29
C ARG A 158 4.86 0.95 25.31
N GLU A 159 4.97 1.67 26.42
CA GLU A 159 5.90 2.76 26.75
C GLU A 159 7.42 2.49 26.65
N ASP A 160 7.89 1.39 26.07
CA ASP A 160 9.33 1.09 26.04
C ASP A 160 9.82 0.63 24.66
N GLN A 161 10.76 1.42 24.12
CA GLN A 161 11.80 1.08 23.15
C GLN A 161 11.42 0.96 21.66
N ARG A 162 11.82 1.99 20.89
CA ARG A 162 11.79 2.17 19.42
C ARG A 162 10.39 2.10 18.80
N SER A 163 10.01 3.17 18.11
CA SER A 163 8.71 3.31 17.45
C SER A 163 8.41 2.07 16.57
N PRO A 164 7.38 1.26 16.89
CA PRO A 164 7.05 0.04 16.15
C PRO A 164 6.76 0.30 14.66
N ASN A 165 6.34 1.53 14.32
CA ASN A 165 6.13 1.99 12.95
C ASN A 165 7.39 1.83 12.08
N HIS A 166 8.58 2.08 12.65
CA HIS A 166 9.84 2.00 11.91
C HIS A 166 10.23 0.56 11.59
N VAL A 167 9.81 -0.42 12.41
CA VAL A 167 10.08 -1.85 12.18
C VAL A 167 9.18 -2.37 11.06
N SER A 168 7.88 -2.10 11.12
CA SER A 168 6.91 -2.55 10.12
C SER A 168 7.08 -1.87 8.76
N LEU A 169 7.42 -0.58 8.73
CA LEU A 169 7.75 0.12 7.49
C LEU A 169 9.07 -0.37 6.87
N ASN A 170 10.08 -0.64 7.72
CA ASN A 170 11.32 -1.25 7.24
C ASN A 170 11.04 -2.64 6.69
N GLU A 171 10.24 -3.49 7.33
CA GLU A 171 9.87 -4.81 6.79
C GLU A 171 9.17 -4.74 5.43
N ILE A 172 8.34 -3.71 5.21
CA ILE A 172 7.66 -3.48 3.91
C ILE A 172 8.69 -3.15 2.82
N ILE A 173 9.68 -2.30 3.11
CA ILE A 173 10.78 -1.98 2.17
C ILE A 173 11.81 -3.11 2.06
N HIS A 174 12.01 -3.86 3.13
CA HIS A 174 12.98 -4.95 3.28
C HIS A 174 12.27 -6.30 3.27
N THR A 175 11.42 -6.54 2.27
CA THR A 175 10.54 -7.72 2.23
C THR A 175 11.37 -9.01 2.33
N GLY A 176 11.41 -9.62 3.52
CA GLY A 176 12.26 -10.79 3.82
C GLY A 176 13.78 -10.51 3.81
N GLY A 177 14.21 -9.30 4.18
CA GLY A 177 15.62 -8.88 4.16
C GLY A 177 16.11 -8.31 2.82
N ASN A 178 15.23 -8.17 1.83
CA ASN A 178 15.59 -7.72 0.49
C ASN A 178 15.36 -6.22 0.30
N VAL A 179 16.38 -5.46 -0.09
CA VAL A 179 16.24 -4.02 -0.30
C VAL A 179 15.58 -3.72 -1.65
N VAL A 180 14.31 -3.30 -1.65
CA VAL A 180 13.51 -3.18 -2.88
C VAL A 180 13.79 -1.88 -3.67
N PHE A 181 13.93 -0.74 -2.98
CA PHE A 181 13.97 0.60 -3.57
C PHE A 181 15.33 1.31 -3.46
N CYS A 182 16.44 0.59 -3.59
CA CYS A 182 17.77 1.22 -3.53
C CYS A 182 17.96 2.31 -4.60
N ARG A 183 18.72 3.37 -4.28
CA ARG A 183 19.17 4.40 -5.24
C ARG A 183 18.02 5.08 -6.02
N CYS A 184 16.92 5.37 -5.33
CA CYS A 184 15.81 6.18 -5.84
C CYS A 184 15.81 7.56 -5.15
N PRO A 185 16.67 8.51 -5.55
CA PRO A 185 16.87 9.78 -4.85
C PRO A 185 15.65 10.70 -4.86
N SER A 186 14.73 10.53 -5.82
CA SER A 186 13.52 11.34 -5.91
C SER A 186 12.31 10.74 -5.19
N LEU A 187 12.47 9.58 -4.52
CA LEU A 187 11.35 8.96 -3.80
C LEU A 187 11.00 9.81 -2.58
N ALA A 188 9.90 10.55 -2.70
CA ALA A 188 9.45 11.50 -1.69
C ALA A 188 8.45 10.87 -0.72
N THR A 189 7.59 9.98 -1.22
CA THR A 189 6.48 9.41 -0.43
C THR A 189 6.24 7.94 -0.71
N VAL A 190 5.98 7.18 0.36
CA VAL A 190 5.43 5.83 0.29
C VAL A 190 4.03 5.87 0.87
N LYS A 191 3.06 5.37 0.12
CA LYS A 191 1.65 5.33 0.52
C LYS A 191 1.24 3.89 0.77
N ILE A 192 0.65 3.63 1.92
CA ILE A 192 0.18 2.29 2.29
C ILE A 192 -1.33 2.36 2.46
N SER A 193 -2.04 1.46 1.77
CA SER A 193 -3.48 1.34 1.94
C SER A 193 -3.80 0.92 3.37
N THR A 194 -4.69 1.66 4.03
CA THR A 194 -5.04 1.49 5.45
C THR A 194 -5.97 0.29 5.69
N SER A 195 -5.80 -0.77 4.92
CA SER A 195 -6.61 -1.99 4.89
C SER A 195 -8.04 -1.81 4.36
N TRP A 196 -8.50 -2.87 3.71
CA TRP A 196 -9.92 -3.17 3.48
C TRP A 196 -10.78 -2.91 4.72
N ALA A 197 -10.26 -3.17 5.92
CA ALA A 197 -11.01 -3.03 7.17
C ALA A 197 -11.54 -1.61 7.41
N LEU A 198 -10.74 -0.57 7.11
CA LEU A 198 -11.18 0.82 7.28
C LEU A 198 -12.17 1.23 6.19
N SER A 199 -11.83 0.96 4.92
CA SER A 199 -12.68 1.30 3.78
C SER A 199 -14.02 0.57 3.80
N GLU A 200 -14.07 -0.71 4.20
CA GLU A 200 -15.31 -1.46 4.33
C GLU A 200 -16.19 -0.94 5.47
N ARG A 201 -15.60 -0.64 6.65
CA ARG A 201 -16.35 -0.05 7.76
C ARG A 201 -16.95 1.29 7.39
N ILE A 202 -16.19 2.16 6.71
CA ILE A 202 -16.73 3.41 6.15
C ILE A 202 -17.86 3.09 5.16
N GLN A 203 -17.71 2.09 4.29
CA GLN A 203 -18.77 1.69 3.36
C GLN A 203 -20.03 1.12 4.02
N ARG A 204 -19.98 0.62 5.24
CA ARG A 204 -21.16 0.10 5.97
C ARG A 204 -22.00 1.20 6.62
N LEU A 205 -21.42 2.38 6.87
CA LEU A 205 -22.11 3.50 7.53
C LEU A 205 -23.26 4.09 6.68
N PRO A 206 -24.15 4.92 7.24
CA PRO A 206 -25.12 5.70 6.47
C PRO A 206 -24.47 6.71 5.52
N ARG A 207 -25.17 7.09 4.45
CA ARG A 207 -24.65 8.02 3.42
C ARG A 207 -24.15 9.35 3.99
N GLU A 208 -24.90 9.94 4.92
CA GLU A 208 -24.55 11.22 5.55
C GLU A 208 -23.28 11.12 6.40
N CYS A 209 -23.14 10.03 7.17
CA CYS A 209 -21.96 9.76 7.99
C CYS A 209 -20.72 9.54 7.12
N LYS A 210 -20.87 8.84 5.99
CA LYS A 210 -19.77 8.66 5.01
C LYS A 210 -19.26 9.97 4.46
N LEU A 211 -20.16 10.89 4.08
CA LEU A 211 -19.76 12.18 3.52
C LEU A 211 -19.00 13.01 4.54
N SER A 212 -19.52 13.09 5.78
CA SER A 212 -18.85 13.80 6.87
C SER A 212 -17.49 13.20 7.22
N LEU A 213 -17.37 11.87 7.28
CA LEU A 213 -16.09 11.19 7.50
C LEU A 213 -15.10 11.45 6.36
N LYS A 214 -15.55 11.37 5.11
CA LYS A 214 -14.68 11.62 3.94
C LYS A 214 -14.16 13.05 3.89
N GLU A 215 -14.97 14.03 4.30
CA GLU A 215 -14.52 15.41 4.45
C GLU A 215 -13.46 15.52 5.55
N ARG A 216 -13.73 14.99 6.74
CA ARG A 216 -12.77 15.04 7.86
C ARG A 216 -11.46 14.31 7.57
N ILE A 217 -11.49 13.18 6.85
CA ILE A 217 -10.27 12.45 6.45
C ILE A 217 -9.38 13.31 5.55
N ARG A 218 -9.96 14.16 4.68
CA ARG A 218 -9.17 15.04 3.80
C ARG A 218 -8.43 16.14 4.57
N ASP A 219 -8.92 16.49 5.75
CA ASP A 219 -8.31 17.50 6.61
C ASP A 219 -7.23 16.91 7.53
N LEU A 220 -7.08 15.57 7.57
CA LEU A 220 -6.09 14.91 8.41
C LEU A 220 -4.70 14.89 7.75
N PRO A 221 -3.64 15.19 8.52
CA PRO A 221 -2.27 15.07 8.05
C PRO A 221 -1.94 13.60 7.78
N CYS A 222 -1.07 13.39 6.78
CA CYS A 222 -0.56 12.08 6.38
C CYS A 222 -1.61 11.06 5.92
N LEU A 223 -2.85 11.48 5.64
CA LEU A 223 -3.88 10.65 5.03
C LEU A 223 -4.31 11.19 3.67
N GLU A 224 -4.54 10.28 2.72
CA GLU A 224 -5.06 10.63 1.40
C GLU A 224 -6.27 9.75 1.06
N LEU A 225 -7.38 10.40 0.72
CA LEU A 225 -8.60 9.73 0.26
C LEU A 225 -8.66 9.75 -1.26
N MET A 226 -8.58 8.57 -1.86
CA MET A 226 -8.73 8.36 -3.29
C MET A 226 -10.20 8.42 -3.74
N GLN A 227 -10.42 8.64 -5.04
CA GLN A 227 -11.76 8.72 -5.63
C GLN A 227 -12.57 7.42 -5.51
N ASP A 228 -11.88 6.28 -5.48
CA ASP A 228 -12.45 4.94 -5.26
C ASP A 228 -12.89 4.70 -3.80
N GLY A 229 -12.58 5.61 -2.88
CA GLY A 229 -12.89 5.52 -1.46
C GLY A 229 -11.81 4.81 -0.63
N ASN A 230 -10.67 4.46 -1.23
CA ASN A 230 -9.52 3.93 -0.50
C ASN A 230 -8.81 5.04 0.26
N VAL A 231 -8.44 4.77 1.51
CA VAL A 231 -7.67 5.68 2.36
C VAL A 231 -6.23 5.17 2.42
N PHE A 232 -5.28 6.04 2.09
CA PHE A 232 -3.86 5.77 2.16
C PHE A 232 -3.24 6.53 3.31
N ALA A 233 -2.36 5.86 4.04
CA ALA A 233 -1.41 6.48 4.95
C ALA A 233 -0.15 6.85 4.17
N CYS A 234 0.26 8.11 4.26
CA CYS A 234 1.35 8.70 3.48
C CYS A 234 2.57 8.89 4.38
N PHE A 235 3.68 8.22 4.05
CA PHE A 235 4.94 8.25 4.79
C PHE A 235 5.99 9.00 3.97
N PRO A 236 6.43 10.20 4.41
CA PRO A 236 7.53 10.92 3.78
C PRO A 236 8.85 10.17 3.92
N VAL A 237 9.67 10.21 2.87
CA VAL A 237 10.92 9.46 2.76
C VAL A 237 12.10 10.40 2.58
N VAL A 238 13.21 10.12 3.25
CA VAL A 238 14.51 10.76 3.04
C VAL A 238 15.53 9.72 2.61
N SER A 239 16.17 9.94 1.46
CA SER A 239 17.32 9.14 1.06
C SER A 239 18.53 9.51 1.92
N SER A 240 18.96 8.61 2.80
CA SER A 240 20.24 8.75 3.51
C SER A 240 21.35 8.05 2.73
N VAL A 241 22.44 8.76 2.45
CA VAL A 241 23.67 8.15 1.96
C VAL A 241 24.52 7.85 3.19
N SER A 242 24.68 6.58 3.55
CA SER A 242 25.72 6.19 4.52
C SER A 242 27.02 6.00 3.76
N GLU A 243 27.98 6.89 3.99
CA GLU A 243 29.38 6.69 3.62
C GLU A 243 29.92 5.59 4.54
N ALA A 244 30.06 4.36 4.04
CA ALA A 244 30.87 3.38 4.72
C ALA A 244 32.33 3.76 4.45
N GLU A 245 33.08 4.11 5.50
CA GLU A 245 34.53 4.27 5.41
C GLU A 245 35.16 2.93 4.98
N ASP A 246 35.87 3.00 3.85
CA ASP A 246 36.61 1.92 3.22
C ASP A 246 37.69 1.38 4.16
N ASP A 247 37.54 0.14 4.62
CA ASP A 247 38.65 -0.65 5.18
C ASP A 247 38.33 -2.15 5.07
N SER A 248 38.09 -2.67 3.86
CA SER A 248 38.44 -4.06 3.51
C SER A 248 38.17 -4.39 2.05
N ASP A 249 39.19 -5.00 1.43
CA ASP A 249 39.28 -5.52 0.06
C ASP A 249 38.37 -6.75 -0.16
N SER A 250 37.07 -6.55 -0.04
CA SER A 250 36.06 -7.49 -0.53
C SER A 250 34.84 -6.70 -0.99
N GLY A 251 34.56 -6.71 -2.31
CA GLY A 251 33.55 -5.88 -2.97
C GLY A 251 32.22 -5.77 -2.23
N SER A 252 32.09 -4.74 -1.40
CA SER A 252 30.89 -4.39 -0.68
C SER A 252 30.05 -3.45 -1.55
N GLU A 253 28.86 -3.91 -1.94
CA GLU A 253 27.85 -3.03 -2.54
C GLU A 253 27.45 -2.00 -1.49
N TYR A 254 27.76 -0.72 -1.71
CA TYR A 254 27.26 0.41 -0.93
C TYR A 254 25.79 0.17 -0.53
N GLU A 255 25.51 0.09 0.78
CA GLU A 255 24.17 -0.10 1.30
C GLU A 255 23.40 1.22 1.21
N TYR A 256 22.83 1.48 0.03
CA TYR A 256 21.94 2.63 -0.16
C TYR A 256 20.58 2.33 0.50
N GLY A 257 20.48 2.68 1.78
CA GLY A 257 19.24 2.60 2.57
C GLY A 257 18.28 3.75 2.27
N ILE A 258 16.99 3.43 2.25
CA ILE A 258 15.93 4.43 2.34
C ILE A 258 15.56 4.59 3.81
N ALA A 259 15.63 5.82 4.34
CA ALA A 259 15.16 6.13 5.68
C ALA A 259 13.81 6.85 5.60
N PHE A 260 12.83 6.42 6.38
CA PHE A 260 11.59 7.17 6.51
C PHE A 260 11.87 8.40 7.37
N GLN A 261 11.42 9.58 6.91
CA GLN A 261 11.52 10.79 7.71
C GLN A 261 10.48 10.81 8.84
N ASP A 262 9.50 9.91 8.76
CA ASP A 262 8.43 9.81 9.74
C ASP A 262 8.98 9.31 11.08
N THR A 263 9.40 10.27 11.89
CA THR A 263 9.81 10.11 13.29
C THR A 263 8.61 10.24 14.24
N ASN A 264 7.36 10.31 13.77
CA ASN A 264 6.27 10.76 14.65
C ASN A 264 4.92 10.07 14.38
N ILE A 265 4.41 9.41 15.42
CA ILE A 265 3.02 9.27 15.94
C ILE A 265 1.85 9.94 15.18
N GLU A 266 2.04 10.95 14.33
CA GLU A 266 1.00 11.68 13.58
C GLU A 266 0.19 10.81 12.63
N THR A 267 0.83 9.93 11.83
CA THR A 267 0.10 9.00 10.96
C THR A 267 -0.77 8.03 11.79
N SER A 268 -0.24 7.49 12.89
CA SER A 268 -0.98 6.66 13.85
C SER A 268 -2.13 7.42 14.52
N ARG A 269 -1.91 8.68 14.93
CA ARG A 269 -2.96 9.56 15.50
C ARG A 269 -4.07 9.84 14.50
N SER A 270 -3.73 10.16 13.25
CA SER A 270 -4.71 10.38 12.19
C SER A 270 -5.56 9.12 11.97
N LEU A 271 -4.92 7.94 11.88
CA LEU A 271 -5.64 6.67 11.77
C LEU A 271 -6.53 6.38 12.98
N TYR A 272 -6.02 6.63 14.19
CA TYR A 272 -6.76 6.47 15.44
C TYR A 272 -7.98 7.39 15.50
N GLN A 273 -7.85 8.65 15.06
CA GLN A 273 -8.98 9.58 14.97
C GLN A 273 -10.05 9.08 13.99
N VAL A 274 -9.65 8.58 12.82
CA VAL A 274 -10.60 7.97 11.87
C VAL A 274 -11.32 6.78 12.49
N LEU A 275 -10.60 5.88 13.17
CA LEU A 275 -11.18 4.73 13.86
C LEU A 275 -12.15 5.14 14.97
N ARG A 276 -11.82 6.18 15.74
CA ARG A 276 -12.73 6.73 16.76
C ARG A 276 -14.01 7.28 16.15
N TRP A 277 -13.91 8.01 15.03
CA TRP A 277 -15.12 8.51 14.35
C TRP A 277 -15.96 7.38 13.78
N ILE A 278 -15.34 6.35 13.19
CA ILE A 278 -16.06 5.16 12.71
C ILE A 278 -16.75 4.45 13.88
N ALA A 279 -16.02 4.19 14.97
CA ALA A 279 -16.57 3.53 16.16
C ALA A 279 -17.71 4.35 16.79
N PHE A 280 -17.59 5.69 16.83
CA PHE A 280 -18.67 6.58 17.24
C PHE A 280 -19.93 6.39 16.38
N HIS A 281 -19.79 6.35 15.06
CA HIS A 281 -20.92 6.17 14.16
C HIS A 281 -21.52 4.75 14.22
N GLU A 282 -20.70 3.71 14.33
CA GLU A 282 -21.15 2.33 14.52
C GLU A 282 -21.89 2.15 15.86
N LEU A 283 -21.39 2.76 16.94
CA LEU A 283 -22.04 2.69 18.25
C LEU A 283 -23.32 3.51 18.31
N LYS A 284 -23.40 4.64 17.58
CA LYS A 284 -24.62 5.46 17.49
C LYS A 284 -25.81 4.66 16.95
N GLU A 285 -25.55 3.65 16.14
CA GLU A 285 -26.56 2.72 15.63
C GLU A 285 -26.75 1.47 16.50
N SER A 286 -25.91 1.27 17.52
CA SER A 286 -26.03 0.15 18.45
C SER A 286 -27.03 0.44 19.58
N SER A 287 -27.76 -0.60 20.02
CA SER A 287 -28.70 -0.55 21.16
C SER A 287 -28.06 -0.04 22.47
N ILE A 288 -26.73 -0.06 22.57
CA ILE A 288 -25.97 0.39 23.74
C ILE A 288 -26.16 1.90 24.00
N LEU A 289 -26.19 2.74 22.95
CA LEU A 289 -26.40 4.18 23.12
C LEU A 289 -27.85 4.52 23.49
N ILE A 290 -28.81 3.73 23.03
CA ILE A 290 -30.21 3.84 23.45
C ILE A 290 -30.36 3.45 24.92
N GLU A 291 -29.71 2.36 25.37
CA GLU A 291 -29.69 1.99 26.78
C GLU A 291 -29.00 3.04 27.67
N LEU A 292 -27.85 3.57 27.25
CA LEU A 292 -27.14 4.62 27.98
C LEU A 292 -27.95 5.94 28.05
N ALA A 293 -28.63 6.32 26.97
CA ALA A 293 -29.50 7.50 26.95
C ALA A 293 -30.76 7.31 27.83
N MET A 294 -31.38 6.13 27.82
CA MET A 294 -32.46 5.79 28.74
C MET A 294 -31.99 5.81 30.20
N TRP A 295 -30.76 5.35 30.46
CA TRP A 295 -30.17 5.36 31.79
C TRP A 295 -29.91 6.79 32.29
N LYS A 296 -29.30 7.66 31.46
CA LYS A 296 -29.09 9.09 31.78
C LYS A 296 -30.42 9.82 32.02
N SER A 297 -31.44 9.57 31.20
CA SER A 297 -32.78 10.14 31.38
C SER A 297 -33.44 9.73 32.70
N ARG A 298 -33.17 8.54 33.23
CA ARG A 298 -33.67 8.08 34.55
C ARG A 298 -33.00 8.81 35.71
N ILE A 299 -31.77 9.29 35.54
CA ILE A 299 -31.04 10.06 36.56
C ILE A 299 -31.46 11.52 36.53
N ASP A 300 -31.51 12.11 35.34
CA ASP A 300 -31.88 13.52 35.17
C ASP A 300 -33.36 13.79 35.50
N GLY A 301 -34.22 12.77 35.38
CA GLY A 301 -35.64 12.85 35.76
C GLY A 301 -35.95 12.65 37.25
N ALA A 302 -34.97 12.24 38.05
CA ALA A 302 -35.18 11.83 39.44
C ALA A 302 -34.78 12.93 40.44
N MET A 303 -35.62 13.95 40.58
CA MET A 303 -35.50 14.92 41.67
C MET A 303 -35.87 14.22 42.99
N ARG A 304 -34.83 13.79 43.73
CA ARG A 304 -34.82 12.99 44.98
C ARG A 304 -34.83 11.48 44.78
N VAL A 305 -33.63 10.91 44.78
CA VAL A 305 -33.45 9.49 45.13
C VAL A 305 -32.37 9.42 46.22
N LEU A 306 -32.69 8.71 47.30
CA LEU A 306 -31.78 8.42 48.41
C LEU A 306 -30.66 7.49 47.93
N ARG A 307 -29.45 7.66 48.48
CA ARG A 307 -28.20 6.96 48.11
C ARG A 307 -28.27 5.43 48.03
N GLU A 308 -29.36 4.80 48.46
CA GLU A 308 -29.54 3.35 48.53
C GLU A 308 -30.22 2.74 47.28
N ASP A 309 -30.91 3.53 46.47
CA ASP A 309 -31.57 3.05 45.22
C ASP A 309 -30.66 3.09 43.98
N CYS A 310 -29.45 3.66 44.09
CA CYS A 310 -28.45 3.70 43.00
C CYS A 310 -27.69 2.38 42.81
N ARG A 311 -28.19 1.24 43.31
CA ARG A 311 -27.62 -0.08 43.00
C ARG A 311 -28.19 -0.64 41.69
N ALA A 312 -28.03 0.10 40.61
CA ALA A 312 -28.13 -0.46 39.26
C ALA A 312 -26.74 -0.35 38.62
N PRO A 313 -26.13 -1.46 38.16
CA PRO A 313 -24.78 -1.42 37.62
C PRO A 313 -24.79 -0.65 36.28
N ILE A 314 -24.05 0.46 36.18
CA ILE A 314 -23.30 0.77 34.95
C ILE A 314 -21.93 0.07 35.10
N PRO A 315 -21.29 -0.36 34.01
CA PRO A 315 -21.27 -1.78 33.69
C PRO A 315 -19.84 -2.33 33.67
N ASP A 316 -19.74 -3.64 33.50
CA ASP A 316 -18.58 -4.41 33.04
C ASP A 316 -17.43 -3.53 32.51
N PRO A 317 -16.19 -3.59 33.04
CA PRO A 317 -15.07 -2.71 32.69
C PRO A 317 -14.93 -2.43 31.18
N VAL A 318 -15.26 -3.44 30.37
CA VAL A 318 -15.33 -3.38 28.89
C VAL A 318 -16.19 -2.24 28.37
N LYS A 319 -17.37 -1.96 28.95
CA LYS A 319 -18.27 -0.88 28.48
C LYS A 319 -17.70 0.51 28.80
N LEU A 320 -17.03 0.69 29.94
CA LEU A 320 -16.33 1.93 30.28
C LEU A 320 -15.15 2.17 29.33
N SER A 321 -14.34 1.16 29.06
CA SER A 321 -13.24 1.24 28.10
C SER A 321 -13.72 1.51 26.67
N ILE A 322 -14.84 0.94 26.23
CA ILE A 322 -15.46 1.25 24.93
C ILE A 322 -15.91 2.72 24.88
N MET A 323 -16.48 3.25 25.97
CA MET A 323 -16.91 4.65 26.06
C MET A 323 -15.72 5.61 26.08
N GLU A 324 -14.64 5.29 26.78
CA GLU A 324 -13.37 6.04 26.76
C GLU A 324 -12.76 6.05 25.35
N TYR A 325 -12.60 4.88 24.75
CA TYR A 325 -12.10 4.71 23.38
C TYR A 325 -12.91 5.54 22.37
N CYS A 326 -14.24 5.53 22.49
CA CYS A 326 -15.13 6.26 21.58
C CYS A 326 -15.34 7.74 21.94
N GLY A 327 -14.72 8.24 23.01
CA GLY A 327 -14.79 9.65 23.40
C GLY A 327 -16.11 10.08 24.06
N PHE A 328 -16.86 9.14 24.64
CA PHE A 328 -18.12 9.40 25.35
C PHE A 328 -17.94 9.75 26.84
N VAL A 329 -16.71 9.87 27.35
CA VAL A 329 -16.44 10.15 28.78
C VAL A 329 -17.15 11.41 29.25
N GLY A 330 -17.07 12.49 28.47
CA GLY A 330 -17.77 13.76 28.77
C GLY A 330 -19.29 13.73 28.55
N PHE A 331 -19.84 12.66 27.96
CA PHE A 331 -21.30 12.52 27.78
C PHE A 331 -22.00 12.10 29.09
N LEU A 332 -21.25 11.51 30.03
CA LEU A 332 -21.73 11.10 31.36
C LEU A 332 -21.19 11.97 32.51
N GLU A 333 -20.35 12.96 32.24
CA GLU A 333 -19.98 13.93 33.28
C GLU A 333 -21.24 14.66 33.74
N PRO A 334 -21.65 14.53 35.03
CA PRO A 334 -22.74 15.34 35.54
C PRO A 334 -22.29 16.80 35.43
N VAL A 335 -23.17 17.65 34.89
CA VAL A 335 -23.00 19.10 34.94
C VAL A 335 -23.14 19.50 36.41
N ILE A 336 -22.06 19.38 37.17
CA ILE A 336 -21.99 19.94 38.51
C ILE A 336 -21.70 21.43 38.29
N GLY A 337 -22.77 22.20 38.12
CA GLY A 337 -22.72 23.64 38.36
C GLY A 337 -22.37 23.86 39.83
N TYR A 338 -21.25 24.52 40.08
CA TYR A 338 -20.93 25.08 41.39
C TYR A 338 -21.76 26.33 41.67
#